data_AF-A0A6F8T2D6-F1
#
_entry.id   AF-A0A6F8T2D6-F1
#
_cell.length_a   1.000
_cell.length_b   1.000
_cell.length_c   1.000
_cell.angle_alpha   90.00
_cell.angle_beta   90.00
_cell.angle_gamma   90.00
#
_symmetry.space_group_name_H-M   'P 1'
#
loop_
_entity.id
_entity.type
_entity.pdbx_description
1 polymer ?
#
loop_
_entity_poly.entity_id
_entity_poly.type
_entity_poly.pdbx_seq_one_letter_code
_entity_poly.pdbx_strand_id
1 'polypeptide(L)'
;MSRAYYASDIEQFIKDSPSYILGELSTFHSFSLDELQRNAWLKQIEICKTIGSALASSYIVFEFSIPRMGKRVDVILLHKGIIFVLEFKVGEKQYTNNALTQALDYALDLKNFHEQSHFRYIVPILVATEAPNFYNNIDVYDDRVYSPLKANKENLLAIINDVTRSISAANLVSEIWMDSVYKPTPTIIEAAQALYKGHSVSEISRSDSGAINLSLTSKAISEIIDSSKLNNRKSICFITGVPGAGKTLAGLNIANERHDIDAGEHAVFLSGNGPLVAVLQEALARNEVADGKRTKTKISKKEAQSKTKAFIQNIRILSESPGKCLPLSPD
;
A
#
# COMPACT_ATOMS: atom_id res chain seq x y z
N MET A 1 18.30 10.70 12.85
CA MET A 1 17.15 11.52 13.28
C MET A 1 16.16 10.61 13.98
N SER A 2 15.63 11.04 15.12
CA SER A 2 14.59 10.27 15.82
C SER A 2 13.35 10.17 14.93
N ARG A 3 12.77 8.96 14.82
CA ARG A 3 11.59 8.69 13.99
C ARG A 3 10.31 9.19 14.64
N ALA A 4 10.25 9.22 15.95
CA ALA A 4 9.18 9.82 16.73
C ALA A 4 9.75 10.95 17.58
N TYR A 5 8.91 11.90 17.99
CA TYR A 5 9.34 12.89 18.96
C TYR A 5 9.17 12.39 20.40
N TYR A 6 8.19 11.52 20.63
CA TYR A 6 8.00 10.83 21.89
C TYR A 6 7.50 9.42 21.62
N ALA A 7 7.99 8.43 22.37
CA ALA A 7 7.51 7.06 22.31
C ALA A 7 7.74 6.35 23.65
N SER A 8 6.75 5.61 24.14
CA SER A 8 6.89 4.81 25.36
C SER A 8 5.81 3.74 25.47
N ASP A 9 6.00 2.80 26.40
CA ASP A 9 4.90 1.99 26.91
C ASP A 9 3.82 2.88 27.53
N ILE A 10 2.57 2.45 27.46
CA ILE A 10 1.42 3.23 27.92
C ILE A 10 1.46 3.46 29.43
N GLU A 11 1.99 2.50 30.21
CA GLU A 11 2.16 2.62 31.66
C GLU A 11 3.15 3.72 32.03
N GLN A 12 4.21 3.88 31.24
CA GLN A 12 5.16 4.98 31.42
C GLN A 12 4.54 6.31 30.96
N PHE A 13 3.88 6.32 29.80
CA PHE A 13 3.19 7.49 29.28
C PHE A 13 2.18 8.07 30.27
N ILE A 14 1.45 7.23 31.02
CA ILE A 14 0.50 7.69 32.04
C ILE A 14 1.22 8.37 33.21
N LYS A 15 2.39 7.86 33.62
CA LYS A 15 3.20 8.40 34.72
C LYS A 15 3.90 9.71 34.36
N ASP A 16 4.38 9.82 33.13
CA ASP A 16 5.09 11.00 32.66
C ASP A 16 4.21 12.25 32.74
N SER A 17 4.74 13.37 33.22
CA SER A 17 3.93 14.58 33.29
C SER A 17 3.60 15.11 31.89
N PRO A 18 2.44 15.74 31.66
CA PRO A 18 2.14 16.39 30.37
C PRO A 18 3.21 17.40 29.95
N SER A 19 3.85 18.07 30.91
CA SER A 19 4.96 19.01 30.67
C SER A 19 6.23 18.32 30.19
N TYR A 20 6.55 17.13 30.70
CA TYR A 20 7.69 16.34 30.23
C TYR A 20 7.48 15.88 28.79
N ILE A 21 6.33 15.26 28.51
CA ILE A 21 5.99 14.80 27.16
C ILE A 21 6.02 15.98 26.18
N LEU A 22 5.42 17.12 26.55
CA LEU A 22 5.47 18.34 25.73
C LEU A 22 6.91 18.83 25.49
N GLY A 23 7.79 18.71 26.49
CA GLY A 23 9.22 19.03 26.37
C GLY A 23 9.93 18.15 25.33
N GLU A 24 9.67 16.84 25.35
CA GLU A 24 10.20 15.90 24.34
C GLU A 24 9.71 16.27 22.93
N LEU A 25 8.39 16.51 22.77
CA LEU A 25 7.80 16.95 21.50
C LEU A 25 8.44 18.24 20.96
N SER A 26 8.66 19.21 21.85
CA SER A 26 9.22 20.51 21.50
C SER A 26 10.71 20.42 21.13
N THR A 27 11.46 19.51 21.75
CA THR A 27 12.91 19.35 21.52
C THR A 27 13.23 18.93 20.09
N PHE A 28 12.39 18.08 19.50
CA PHE A 28 12.57 17.59 18.13
C PHE A 28 11.82 18.42 17.08
N HIS A 29 11.05 19.43 17.50
CA HIS A 29 10.36 20.34 16.61
C HIS A 29 11.31 21.43 16.09
N SER A 30 11.71 21.33 14.83
CA SER A 30 12.74 22.19 14.22
C SER A 30 12.34 23.66 14.02
N PHE A 31 11.07 24.02 14.23
CA PHE A 31 10.55 25.38 14.00
C PHE A 31 10.12 26.04 15.32
N SER A 32 9.92 27.35 15.31
CA SER A 32 9.30 28.06 16.44
C SER A 32 7.96 27.41 16.78
N LEU A 33 7.85 26.85 17.98
CA LEU A 33 6.60 26.27 18.46
C LEU A 33 5.56 27.38 18.59
N ASP A 34 4.54 27.37 17.74
CA ASP A 34 3.42 28.28 17.90
C ASP A 34 2.47 27.79 19.01
N GLU A 35 1.66 28.70 19.54
CA GLU A 35 0.76 28.41 20.65
C GLU A 35 -0.32 27.40 20.28
N LEU A 36 -0.71 27.34 19.00
CA LEU A 36 -1.74 26.42 18.50
C LEU A 36 -1.23 24.97 18.53
N GLN A 37 -0.02 24.70 18.04
CA GLN A 37 0.60 23.38 18.06
C GLN A 37 0.80 22.90 19.49
N ARG A 38 1.29 23.77 20.38
CA ARG A 38 1.45 23.46 21.81
C ARG A 38 0.13 23.02 22.44
N ASN A 39 -0.93 23.80 22.21
CA ASN A 39 -2.25 23.52 22.77
C ASN A 39 -2.86 22.25 22.17
N ALA A 40 -2.63 21.99 20.88
CA ALA A 40 -3.04 20.76 20.22
C ALA A 40 -2.39 19.54 20.86
N TRP A 41 -1.06 19.54 21.04
CA TRP A 41 -0.35 18.45 21.71
C TRP A 41 -0.82 18.23 23.15
N LEU A 42 -1.02 19.29 23.93
CA LEU A 42 -1.55 19.15 25.29
C LEU A 42 -2.91 18.46 25.30
N LYS A 43 -3.80 18.80 24.35
CA LYS A 43 -5.11 18.14 24.24
C LYS A 43 -4.99 16.69 23.80
N GLN A 44 -4.10 16.38 22.86
CA GLN A 44 -3.82 15.01 22.44
C GLN A 44 -3.29 14.16 23.62
N ILE A 45 -2.34 14.70 24.39
CA ILE A 45 -1.78 14.04 25.58
C ILE A 45 -2.88 13.76 26.61
N GLU A 46 -3.75 14.73 26.89
CA GLU A 46 -4.88 14.58 27.83
C GLU A 46 -5.82 13.44 27.40
N ILE A 47 -6.23 13.43 26.13
CA ILE A 47 -7.13 12.40 25.58
C ILE A 47 -6.45 11.03 25.63
N CYS A 48 -5.19 10.93 25.18
CA CYS A 48 -4.44 9.68 25.17
C CYS A 48 -4.22 9.13 26.58
N LYS A 49 -3.96 9.99 27.58
CA LYS A 49 -3.82 9.56 28.98
C LYS A 49 -5.13 9.02 29.55
N THR A 50 -6.24 9.68 29.20
CA THR A 50 -7.58 9.26 29.61
C THR A 50 -7.90 7.85 29.14
N ILE A 51 -7.64 7.55 27.86
CA ILE A 51 -7.88 6.20 27.31
C ILE A 51 -6.80 5.19 27.74
N GLY A 52 -5.57 5.64 27.96
CA GLY A 52 -4.40 4.79 28.21
C GLY A 52 -4.55 3.88 29.43
N SER A 53 -5.26 4.34 30.46
CA SER A 53 -5.50 3.56 31.69
C SER A 53 -6.28 2.26 31.44
N ALA A 54 -7.05 2.19 30.35
CA ALA A 54 -7.83 1.02 29.96
C ALA A 54 -7.13 0.15 28.88
N LEU A 55 -5.95 0.56 28.42
CA LEU A 55 -5.26 -0.04 27.29
C LEU A 55 -3.91 -0.61 27.71
N ALA A 56 -3.86 -1.38 28.81
CA ALA A 56 -2.63 -1.98 29.32
C ALA A 56 -1.84 -2.75 28.26
N SER A 57 -0.50 -2.78 28.42
CA SER A 57 0.43 -3.40 27.47
C SER A 57 0.30 -2.86 26.04
N SER A 58 0.03 -1.56 25.93
CA SER A 58 0.11 -0.83 24.66
C SER A 58 1.38 0.00 24.59
N TYR A 59 1.75 0.37 23.38
CA TYR A 59 2.83 1.31 23.12
C TYR A 59 2.29 2.50 22.37
N ILE A 60 2.66 3.72 22.79
CA ILE A 60 2.17 4.96 22.19
C ILE A 60 3.34 5.76 21.63
N VAL A 61 3.11 6.35 20.46
CA VAL A 61 4.12 7.06 19.69
C VAL A 61 3.51 8.35 19.20
N PHE A 62 4.15 9.48 19.49
CA PHE A 62 3.73 10.80 19.00
C PHE A 62 4.65 11.28 17.90
N GLU A 63 4.07 11.98 16.93
CA GLU A 63 4.77 12.64 15.83
C GLU A 63 5.67 11.64 15.07
N PHE A 64 5.10 10.50 14.68
CA PHE A 64 5.85 9.45 13.98
C PHE A 64 6.09 9.84 12.52
N SER A 65 7.35 10.01 12.14
CA SER A 65 7.76 10.29 10.78
C SER A 65 7.67 9.06 9.89
N ILE A 66 6.96 9.20 8.78
CA ILE A 66 7.00 8.23 7.69
C ILE A 66 8.11 8.64 6.72
N PRO A 67 9.19 7.84 6.57
CA PRO A 67 10.34 8.22 5.76
C PRO A 67 9.97 8.55 4.31
N ARG A 68 10.66 9.54 3.72
CA ARG A 68 10.53 10.01 2.33
C ARG A 68 9.21 10.66 1.93
N MET A 69 8.18 10.66 2.78
CA MET A 69 6.92 11.38 2.53
C MET A 69 6.90 12.78 3.13
N GLY A 70 7.82 13.09 4.05
CA GLY A 70 7.87 14.39 4.72
C GLY A 70 6.67 14.68 5.62
N LYS A 71 5.88 13.64 5.94
CA LYS A 71 4.71 13.72 6.81
C LYS A 71 4.96 13.03 8.15
N ARG A 72 4.18 13.42 9.15
CA ARG A 72 4.15 12.79 10.48
C ARG A 72 2.73 12.39 10.84
N VAL A 73 2.58 11.25 11.46
CA VAL A 73 1.33 10.82 12.10
C VAL A 73 1.29 11.42 13.49
N ASP A 74 0.17 12.03 13.87
CA ASP A 74 0.03 12.67 15.19
C ASP A 74 0.28 11.65 16.30
N VAL A 75 -0.48 10.54 16.31
CA VAL A 75 -0.31 9.47 17.29
C VAL A 75 -0.47 8.10 16.63
N ILE A 76 0.46 7.19 16.94
CA ILE A 76 0.32 5.76 16.68
C ILE A 76 0.16 5.05 18.02
N LEU A 77 -0.86 4.21 18.13
CA LEU A 77 -1.08 3.34 19.27
C LEU A 77 -0.97 1.89 18.80
N LEU A 78 -0.02 1.17 19.37
CA LEU A 78 0.18 -0.26 19.17
C LEU A 78 -0.52 -0.99 20.31
N HIS A 79 -1.65 -1.64 20.03
CA HIS A 79 -2.45 -2.33 21.05
C HIS A 79 -2.87 -3.71 20.56
N LYS A 80 -2.55 -4.75 21.35
CA LYS A 80 -2.91 -6.16 21.05
C LYS A 80 -2.57 -6.60 19.63
N GLY A 81 -1.41 -6.17 19.12
CA GLY A 81 -0.93 -6.53 17.78
C GLY A 81 -1.54 -5.73 16.61
N ILE A 82 -2.41 -4.77 16.91
CA ILE A 82 -3.09 -3.87 15.95
C ILE A 82 -2.41 -2.49 15.99
N ILE A 83 -2.28 -1.86 14.82
CA ILE A 83 -1.73 -0.51 14.68
C ILE A 83 -2.90 0.46 14.51
N PHE A 84 -3.14 1.32 15.50
CA PHE A 84 -4.10 2.41 15.41
C PHE A 84 -3.38 3.69 15.00
N VAL A 85 -3.81 4.28 13.90
CA VAL A 85 -3.26 5.52 13.34
C VAL A 85 -4.25 6.63 13.67
N LEU A 86 -3.93 7.46 14.65
CA LEU A 86 -4.81 8.52 15.12
C LEU A 86 -4.39 9.84 14.48
N GLU A 87 -5.32 10.44 13.72
CA GLU A 87 -5.20 11.80 13.19
C GLU A 87 -6.08 12.73 14.03
N PHE A 88 -5.49 13.67 14.75
CA PHE A 88 -6.23 14.57 15.63
C PHE A 88 -6.57 15.88 14.92
N LYS A 89 -7.82 16.30 15.07
CA LYS A 89 -8.27 17.66 14.74
C LYS A 89 -8.85 18.28 16.00
N VAL A 90 -7.99 18.97 16.74
CA VAL A 90 -8.32 19.58 18.04
C VAL A 90 -9.26 20.76 17.85
N GLY A 91 -10.37 20.77 18.57
CA GLY A 91 -11.42 21.80 18.50
C GLY A 91 -12.45 21.58 17.38
N GLU A 92 -12.20 20.65 16.45
CA GLU A 92 -13.10 20.39 15.33
C GLU A 92 -14.40 19.71 15.78
N LYS A 93 -15.51 20.17 15.21
CA LYS A 93 -16.87 19.68 15.49
C LYS A 93 -17.43 18.78 14.40
N GLN A 94 -16.67 18.59 13.32
CA GLN A 94 -17.10 17.84 12.14
C GLN A 94 -16.02 16.87 11.68
N TYR A 95 -16.46 15.74 11.14
CA TYR A 95 -15.60 14.75 10.51
C TYR A 95 -15.45 15.09 9.02
N THR A 96 -14.47 15.94 8.70
CA THR A 96 -14.25 16.35 7.30
C THR A 96 -13.67 15.20 6.47
N ASN A 97 -14.07 15.11 5.20
CA ASN A 97 -13.54 14.09 4.29
C ASN A 97 -12.03 14.21 4.11
N ASN A 98 -11.49 15.42 4.09
CA ASN A 98 -10.04 15.64 3.97
C ASN A 98 -9.28 15.03 5.14
N ALA A 99 -9.78 15.18 6.37
CA ALA A 99 -9.14 14.62 7.55
C ALA A 99 -9.27 13.08 7.61
N LEU A 100 -10.39 12.51 7.14
CA LEU A 100 -10.55 11.06 6.99
C LEU A 100 -9.58 10.49 5.95
N THR A 101 -9.45 11.14 4.79
CA THR A 101 -8.48 10.78 3.76
C THR A 101 -7.06 10.87 4.30
N GLN A 102 -6.74 11.91 5.08
CA GLN A 102 -5.41 12.05 5.69
C GLN A 102 -5.07 10.89 6.63
N ALA A 103 -6.01 10.48 7.49
CA ALA A 103 -5.83 9.31 8.36
C ALA A 103 -5.62 8.02 7.53
N LEU A 104 -6.42 7.83 6.47
CA LEU A 104 -6.28 6.70 5.56
C LEU A 104 -4.92 6.69 4.86
N ASP A 105 -4.48 7.84 4.33
CA ASP A 105 -3.20 7.99 3.65
C ASP A 105 -2.05 7.59 4.58
N TYR A 106 -2.10 7.96 5.86
CA TYR A 106 -1.09 7.53 6.84
C TYR A 106 -1.12 6.03 7.11
N ALA A 107 -2.30 5.42 7.19
CA ALA A 107 -2.42 3.98 7.33
C ALA A 107 -1.85 3.24 6.10
N LEU A 108 -2.16 3.72 4.89
CA LEU A 108 -1.64 3.19 3.63
C LEU A 108 -0.13 3.40 3.49
N ASP A 109 0.37 4.54 3.93
CA ASP A 109 1.79 4.84 3.91
C ASP A 109 2.56 3.86 4.82
N LEU A 110 2.07 3.61 6.05
CA LEU A 110 2.64 2.58 6.92
C LEU A 110 2.53 1.21 6.28
N LYS A 111 1.36 0.84 5.76
CA LYS A 111 1.11 -0.44 5.11
C LYS A 111 2.10 -0.74 3.99
N ASN A 112 2.44 0.26 3.19
CA ASN A 112 3.24 0.09 1.99
C ASN A 112 4.73 0.37 2.19
N PHE A 113 5.10 1.17 3.19
CA PHE A 113 6.47 1.66 3.31
C PHE A 113 7.18 1.28 4.61
N HIS A 114 6.47 0.69 5.57
CA HIS A 114 7.02 0.31 6.86
C HIS A 114 7.00 -1.22 7.02
N GLU A 115 8.17 -1.85 7.02
CA GLU A 115 8.30 -3.33 6.95
C GLU A 115 7.46 -4.07 8.00
N GLN A 116 7.56 -3.67 9.27
CA GLN A 116 6.81 -4.32 10.36
C GLN A 116 5.30 -4.05 10.33
N SER A 117 4.83 -3.13 9.48
CA SER A 117 3.41 -2.86 9.26
C SER A 117 2.81 -3.63 8.09
N HIS A 118 3.64 -4.20 7.19
CA HIS A 118 3.20 -4.82 5.94
C HIS A 118 2.12 -5.90 6.10
N PHE A 119 2.10 -6.65 7.20
CA PHE A 119 1.13 -7.73 7.42
C PHE A 119 0.18 -7.49 8.60
N ARG A 120 0.21 -6.28 9.17
CA ARG A 120 -0.56 -5.93 10.35
C ARG A 120 -1.93 -5.40 9.98
N TYR A 121 -2.87 -5.50 10.92
CA TYR A 121 -4.10 -4.73 10.85
C TYR A 121 -3.79 -3.28 11.19
N ILE A 122 -4.22 -2.36 10.33
CA ILE A 122 -3.99 -0.93 10.51
C ILE A 122 -5.33 -0.20 10.48
N VAL A 123 -5.61 0.52 11.54
CA VAL A 123 -6.91 1.15 11.79
C VAL A 123 -6.72 2.67 11.80
N PRO A 124 -7.01 3.36 10.68
CA PRO A 124 -7.04 4.81 10.67
C PRO A 124 -8.25 5.34 11.45
N ILE A 125 -8.00 6.26 12.36
CA ILE A 125 -9.02 6.92 13.18
C ILE A 125 -8.82 8.43 13.10
N LEU A 126 -9.85 9.14 12.62
CA LEU A 126 -9.94 10.59 12.75
C LEU A 126 -10.51 10.93 14.13
N VAL A 127 -9.77 11.70 14.92
CA VAL A 127 -10.19 12.21 16.22
C VAL A 127 -10.55 13.70 16.12
N ALA A 128 -11.81 14.01 15.84
CA ALA A 128 -12.34 15.38 15.88
C ALA A 128 -12.86 15.66 17.30
N THR A 129 -12.09 16.41 18.10
CA THR A 129 -12.22 16.34 19.57
C THR A 129 -13.55 16.86 20.12
N GLU A 130 -14.23 17.75 19.39
CA GLU A 130 -15.51 18.36 19.79
C GLU A 130 -16.69 17.93 18.90
N ALA A 131 -16.50 16.92 18.03
CA ALA A 131 -17.55 16.39 17.20
C ALA A 131 -18.51 15.49 18.00
N PRO A 132 -19.78 15.33 17.59
CA PRO A 132 -20.70 14.38 18.22
C PRO A 132 -20.23 12.93 18.09
N ASN A 133 -20.69 12.06 19.00
CA ASN A 133 -20.42 10.63 18.91
C ASN A 133 -20.88 10.07 17.56
N PHE A 134 -20.05 9.23 16.96
CA PHE A 134 -20.34 8.57 15.70
C PHE A 134 -20.31 7.05 15.87
N TYR A 135 -21.29 6.37 15.31
CA TYR A 135 -21.34 4.91 15.27
C TYR A 135 -20.73 4.45 13.95
N ASN A 136 -19.55 3.81 14.04
CA ASN A 136 -18.81 3.37 12.86
C ASN A 136 -19.28 2.00 12.38
N ASN A 137 -19.28 1.81 11.07
CA ASN A 137 -19.22 0.48 10.48
C ASN A 137 -17.74 0.07 10.40
N ILE A 138 -17.41 -1.07 11.00
CA ILE A 138 -16.03 -1.56 11.04
C ILE A 138 -15.81 -2.43 9.81
N ASP A 139 -15.40 -1.78 8.72
CA ASP A 139 -15.11 -2.42 7.44
C ASP A 139 -13.59 -2.53 7.23
N VAL A 140 -13.13 -3.72 6.84
CA VAL A 140 -11.71 -4.01 6.56
C VAL A 140 -11.52 -4.36 5.10
N TYR A 141 -10.48 -3.80 4.48
CA TYR A 141 -10.08 -4.16 3.12
C TYR A 141 -9.24 -5.44 3.10
N ASP A 142 -9.07 -6.04 1.91
CA ASP A 142 -8.33 -7.29 1.72
C ASP A 142 -6.87 -7.22 2.21
N ASP A 143 -6.31 -6.02 2.24
CA ASP A 143 -4.96 -5.73 2.71
C ASP A 143 -4.89 -5.48 4.23
N ARG A 144 -5.96 -5.72 5.00
CA ARG A 144 -6.02 -5.52 6.46
C ARG A 144 -5.95 -4.06 6.91
N VAL A 145 -6.06 -3.09 5.99
CA VAL A 145 -6.30 -1.69 6.35
C VAL A 145 -7.81 -1.50 6.53
N TYR A 146 -8.21 -0.78 7.58
CA TYR A 146 -9.63 -0.48 7.83
C TYR A 146 -10.07 0.77 7.07
N SER A 147 -11.37 0.84 6.80
CA SER A 147 -12.00 2.12 6.45
C SER A 147 -11.83 3.12 7.60
N PRO A 148 -11.57 4.41 7.34
CA PRO A 148 -11.34 5.39 8.39
C PRO A 148 -12.50 5.49 9.37
N LEU A 149 -12.19 5.31 10.65
CA LEU A 149 -13.15 5.42 11.74
C LEU A 149 -13.20 6.86 12.25
N LYS A 150 -14.37 7.28 12.71
CA LYS A 150 -14.65 8.60 13.27
C LYS A 150 -14.74 8.50 14.79
N ALA A 151 -13.90 9.25 15.48
CA ALA A 151 -13.88 9.32 16.94
C ALA A 151 -13.83 10.77 17.43
N ASN A 152 -14.23 10.97 18.67
CA ASN A 152 -14.01 12.18 19.43
C ASN A 152 -13.34 11.81 20.76
N LYS A 153 -13.15 12.80 21.65
CA LYS A 153 -12.52 12.59 22.96
C LYS A 153 -13.30 11.64 23.88
N GLU A 154 -14.62 11.49 23.68
CA GLU A 154 -15.51 10.71 24.55
C GLU A 154 -15.63 9.24 24.10
N ASN A 155 -15.63 8.96 22.79
CA ASN A 155 -15.91 7.61 22.26
C ASN A 155 -14.67 6.87 21.70
N LEU A 156 -13.49 7.49 21.68
CA LEU A 156 -12.27 6.89 21.14
C LEU A 156 -11.93 5.53 21.78
N LEU A 157 -11.99 5.42 23.12
CA LEU A 157 -11.72 4.16 23.82
C LEU A 157 -12.70 3.05 23.45
N ALA A 158 -13.99 3.39 23.29
CA ALA A 158 -15.00 2.41 22.89
C ALA A 158 -14.70 1.85 21.50
N ILE A 159 -14.38 2.72 20.55
CA ILE A 159 -14.03 2.33 19.17
C ILE A 159 -12.79 1.42 19.14
N ILE A 160 -11.72 1.77 19.86
CA ILE A 160 -10.52 0.93 19.96
C ILE A 160 -10.85 -0.45 20.50
N ASN A 161 -11.67 -0.52 21.56
CA ASN A 161 -12.09 -1.78 22.16
C ASN A 161 -12.97 -2.63 21.22
N ASP A 162 -13.90 -2.02 20.50
CA ASP A 162 -14.77 -2.74 19.57
C ASP A 162 -13.97 -3.37 18.42
N VAL A 163 -13.05 -2.60 17.83
CA VAL A 163 -12.12 -3.13 16.82
C VAL A 163 -11.28 -4.26 17.41
N THR A 164 -10.72 -4.07 18.61
CA THR A 164 -9.86 -5.07 19.22
C THR A 164 -10.58 -6.36 19.62
N ARG A 165 -11.88 -6.31 19.93
CA ARG A 165 -12.70 -7.50 20.19
C ARG A 165 -13.07 -8.28 18.93
N SER A 166 -13.11 -7.61 17.78
CA SER A 166 -13.50 -8.22 16.51
C SER A 166 -12.37 -8.97 15.80
N ILE A 167 -11.13 -8.84 16.26
CA ILE A 167 -9.95 -9.34 15.55
C ILE A 167 -9.00 -10.03 16.53
N SER A 168 -8.42 -11.15 16.10
CA SER A 168 -7.25 -11.73 16.75
C SER A 168 -6.01 -11.44 15.91
N ALA A 169 -5.18 -10.50 16.36
CA ALA A 169 -3.92 -10.16 15.68
C ALA A 169 -2.72 -10.88 16.32
N ALA A 170 -1.71 -11.18 15.50
CA ALA A 170 -0.44 -11.72 16.01
C ALA A 170 0.25 -10.69 16.91
N ASN A 171 1.02 -11.15 17.90
CA ASN A 171 1.74 -10.26 18.81
C ASN A 171 2.69 -9.31 18.04
N LEU A 172 2.86 -8.09 18.54
CA LEU A 172 3.70 -7.04 17.97
C LEU A 172 4.65 -6.55 19.06
N VAL A 173 5.95 -6.63 18.78
CA VAL A 173 6.99 -6.11 19.67
C VAL A 173 7.26 -4.66 19.27
N SER A 174 7.00 -3.72 20.17
CA SER A 174 7.01 -2.28 19.92
C SER A 174 8.39 -1.78 19.50
N GLU A 175 9.46 -2.27 20.13
CA GLU A 175 10.84 -1.86 19.81
C GLU A 175 11.23 -2.26 18.39
N ILE A 176 10.93 -3.51 18.01
CA ILE A 176 11.18 -4.03 16.65
C ILE A 176 10.37 -3.24 15.63
N TRP A 177 9.11 -2.92 15.95
CA TRP A 177 8.26 -2.12 15.07
C TRP A 177 8.82 -0.70 14.91
N MET A 178 9.27 -0.06 15.98
CA MET A 178 9.84 1.30 15.94
C MET A 178 11.12 1.40 15.10
N ASP A 179 11.98 0.38 15.14
CA ASP A 179 13.26 0.36 14.43
C ASP A 179 13.17 -0.17 13.00
N SER A 180 12.01 -0.73 12.62
CA SER A 180 11.70 -1.32 11.32
C SER A 180 12.10 -0.46 10.12
N VAL A 181 12.82 -1.00 9.14
CA VAL A 181 13.33 -0.19 8.03
C VAL A 181 12.21 0.29 7.08
N TYR A 182 12.46 1.42 6.42
CA TYR A 182 11.67 1.83 5.26
C TYR A 182 11.83 0.77 4.16
N LYS A 183 10.73 0.10 3.82
CA LYS A 183 10.69 -1.00 2.88
C LYS A 183 9.48 -0.81 1.98
N PRO A 184 9.63 -0.13 0.84
CA PRO A 184 8.53 0.05 -0.08
C PRO A 184 8.06 -1.29 -0.63
N THR A 185 6.75 -1.48 -0.75
CA THR A 185 6.17 -2.53 -1.59
C THR A 185 6.73 -2.36 -3.01
N PRO A 186 7.14 -3.44 -3.70
CA PRO A 186 7.71 -3.32 -5.03
C PRO A 186 6.81 -2.50 -5.94
N THR A 187 7.38 -1.48 -6.58
CA THR A 187 6.65 -0.66 -7.54
C THR A 187 6.22 -1.53 -8.73
N ILE A 188 5.22 -1.06 -9.49
CA ILE A 188 4.83 -1.73 -10.74
C ILE A 188 6.02 -1.93 -11.70
N ILE A 189 7.01 -1.04 -11.67
CA ILE A 189 8.23 -1.14 -12.47
C ILE A 189 9.12 -2.28 -11.97
N GLU A 190 9.38 -2.34 -10.67
CA GLU A 190 10.21 -3.39 -10.06
C GLU A 190 9.56 -4.77 -10.23
N ALA A 191 8.23 -4.83 -10.07
CA ALA A 191 7.47 -6.05 -10.28
C ALA A 191 7.48 -6.48 -11.75
N ALA A 192 7.31 -5.53 -12.69
CA ALA A 192 7.45 -5.78 -14.12
C ALA A 192 8.85 -6.28 -14.50
N GLN A 193 9.89 -5.64 -13.95
CA GLN A 193 11.28 -6.01 -14.17
C GLN A 193 11.60 -7.42 -13.68
N ALA A 194 11.05 -7.83 -12.54
CA ALA A 194 11.26 -9.17 -12.02
C ALA A 194 10.49 -10.23 -12.85
N LEU A 195 9.22 -9.95 -13.20
CA LEU A 195 8.44 -10.82 -14.09
C LEU A 195 9.14 -11.03 -15.43
N TYR A 196 9.63 -9.96 -16.04
CA TYR A 196 10.34 -10.01 -17.32
C TYR A 196 11.63 -10.83 -17.28
N LYS A 197 12.21 -11.07 -16.09
CA LYS A 197 13.36 -11.97 -15.89
C LYS A 197 12.96 -13.43 -15.68
N GLY A 198 11.68 -13.76 -15.79
CA GLY A 198 11.15 -15.10 -15.53
C GLY A 198 10.99 -15.43 -14.04
N HIS A 199 11.09 -14.44 -13.14
CA HIS A 199 10.71 -14.66 -11.75
C HIS A 199 9.20 -14.80 -11.63
N SER A 200 8.74 -15.77 -10.83
CA SER A 200 7.31 -15.98 -10.60
C SER A 200 6.71 -14.85 -9.75
N VAL A 201 5.42 -14.54 -9.92
CA VAL A 201 4.70 -13.57 -9.05
C VAL A 201 4.86 -13.92 -7.57
N SER A 202 4.92 -15.21 -7.23
CA SER A 202 5.15 -15.72 -5.88
C SER A 202 6.52 -15.34 -5.28
N GLU A 203 7.55 -15.12 -6.11
CA GLU A 203 8.87 -14.64 -5.67
C GLU A 203 8.93 -13.11 -5.52
N ILE A 204 8.03 -12.41 -6.23
CA ILE A 204 8.01 -10.95 -6.37
C ILE A 204 7.07 -10.30 -5.35
N SER A 205 5.92 -10.93 -5.14
CA SER A 205 4.96 -10.57 -4.10
C SER A 205 5.33 -11.35 -2.84
N ARG A 206 5.87 -10.65 -1.85
CA ARG A 206 6.17 -11.24 -0.55
C ARG A 206 4.85 -11.57 0.15
N SER A 207 4.39 -12.81 -0.01
CA SER A 207 3.44 -13.47 0.90
C SER A 207 2.19 -12.66 1.30
N ASP A 208 1.59 -11.92 0.36
CA ASP A 208 0.27 -11.34 0.57
C ASP A 208 -0.81 -12.38 0.20
N SER A 209 -1.99 -12.29 0.81
CA SER A 209 -3.22 -12.92 0.30
C SER A 209 -3.45 -12.59 -1.18
N GLY A 210 -2.97 -11.42 -1.62
CA GLY A 210 -2.89 -11.01 -3.01
C GLY A 210 -2.06 -11.96 -3.89
N ALA A 211 -0.91 -12.46 -3.43
CA ALA A 211 -0.03 -13.38 -4.17
C ALA A 211 -0.71 -14.72 -4.49
N ILE A 212 -1.41 -15.27 -3.49
CA ILE A 212 -2.17 -16.52 -3.61
C ILE A 212 -3.33 -16.31 -4.59
N ASN A 213 -4.10 -15.23 -4.43
CA ASN A 213 -5.22 -14.91 -5.31
C ASN A 213 -4.77 -14.59 -6.75
N LEU A 214 -3.61 -13.94 -6.90
CA LEU A 214 -2.96 -13.68 -8.19
C LEU A 214 -2.59 -14.98 -8.90
N SER A 215 -1.94 -15.90 -8.19
CA SER A 215 -1.55 -17.21 -8.74
C SER A 215 -2.77 -18.04 -9.16
N LEU A 216 -3.81 -18.10 -8.33
CA LEU A 216 -5.06 -18.79 -8.65
C LEU A 216 -5.76 -18.18 -9.87
N THR A 217 -5.82 -16.84 -9.94
CA THR A 217 -6.41 -16.11 -11.07
C THR A 217 -5.63 -16.35 -12.35
N SER A 218 -4.29 -16.26 -12.30
CA SER A 218 -3.42 -16.53 -13.45
C SER A 218 -3.54 -17.97 -13.94
N LYS A 219 -3.66 -18.95 -13.02
CA LYS A 219 -3.86 -20.36 -13.37
C LYS A 219 -5.22 -20.57 -14.06
N ALA A 220 -6.30 -20.05 -13.50
CA ALA A 220 -7.64 -20.17 -14.08
C ALA A 220 -7.70 -19.54 -15.49
N ILE A 221 -7.07 -18.37 -15.68
CA ILE A 221 -7.01 -17.73 -16.99
C ILE A 221 -6.16 -18.56 -17.96
N SER A 222 -5.03 -19.11 -17.53
CA SER A 222 -4.22 -20.02 -18.35
C SER A 222 -5.03 -21.24 -18.81
N GLU A 223 -5.79 -21.88 -17.91
CA GLU A 223 -6.68 -22.99 -18.25
C GLU A 223 -7.75 -22.60 -19.27
N ILE A 224 -8.33 -21.39 -19.13
CA ILE A 224 -9.29 -20.85 -20.11
C ILE A 224 -8.62 -20.62 -21.47
N ILE A 225 -7.39 -20.09 -21.50
CA ILE A 225 -6.62 -19.89 -22.73
C ILE A 225 -6.38 -21.23 -23.43
N ASP A 226 -5.86 -22.23 -22.71
CA ASP A 226 -5.53 -23.54 -23.27
C ASP A 226 -6.79 -24.25 -23.78
N SER A 227 -7.87 -24.24 -23.00
CA SER A 227 -9.17 -24.76 -23.42
C SER A 227 -9.71 -24.03 -24.65
N SER A 228 -9.50 -22.71 -24.74
CA SER A 228 -9.98 -21.92 -25.87
C SER A 228 -9.23 -22.23 -27.17
N LYS A 229 -7.92 -22.47 -27.07
CA LYS A 229 -7.09 -22.94 -28.19
C LYS A 229 -7.50 -24.33 -28.66
N LEU A 230 -7.60 -25.28 -27.73
CA LEU A 230 -7.99 -26.67 -28.02
C LEU A 230 -9.35 -26.78 -28.72
N ASN A 231 -10.29 -25.92 -28.34
CA ASN A 231 -11.66 -25.93 -28.86
C ASN A 231 -11.91 -24.87 -29.96
N ASN A 232 -10.87 -24.21 -30.47
CA ASN A 232 -10.98 -23.15 -31.49
C ASN A 232 -12.03 -22.06 -31.17
N ARG A 233 -12.15 -21.67 -29.89
CA ARG A 233 -13.08 -20.61 -29.45
C ARG A 233 -12.32 -19.37 -29.01
N LYS A 234 -13.01 -18.23 -29.04
CA LYS A 234 -12.52 -16.97 -28.46
C LYS A 234 -13.13 -16.79 -27.07
N SER A 235 -12.36 -16.25 -26.13
CA SER A 235 -12.81 -16.03 -24.76
C SER A 235 -12.32 -14.68 -24.26
N ILE A 236 -13.18 -13.99 -23.52
CA ILE A 236 -12.89 -12.71 -22.87
C ILE A 236 -13.04 -12.95 -21.37
N CYS A 237 -11.99 -12.66 -20.60
CA CYS A 237 -11.98 -12.81 -19.15
C CYS A 237 -12.03 -11.43 -18.50
N PHE A 238 -13.01 -11.18 -17.63
CA PHE A 238 -13.10 -9.95 -16.86
C PHE A 238 -12.58 -10.21 -15.44
N ILE A 239 -11.48 -9.55 -15.08
CA ILE A 239 -10.90 -9.65 -13.74
C ILE A 239 -11.40 -8.46 -12.91
N THR A 240 -12.13 -8.74 -11.84
CA THR A 240 -12.59 -7.74 -10.88
C THR A 240 -11.76 -7.79 -9.60
N GLY A 241 -11.74 -6.70 -8.83
CA GLY A 241 -11.02 -6.62 -7.56
C GLY A 241 -10.84 -5.17 -7.10
N VAL A 242 -10.63 -4.96 -5.80
CA VAL A 242 -10.41 -3.62 -5.22
C VAL A 242 -9.20 -2.91 -5.84
N PRO A 243 -9.11 -1.57 -5.82
CA PRO A 243 -7.89 -0.84 -6.18
C PRO A 243 -6.69 -1.41 -5.42
N GLY A 244 -5.55 -1.57 -6.09
CA GLY A 244 -4.35 -2.16 -5.46
C GLY A 244 -4.32 -3.70 -5.37
N ALA A 245 -5.41 -4.42 -5.68
CA ALA A 245 -5.47 -5.90 -5.65
C ALA A 245 -4.54 -6.65 -6.63
N GLY A 246 -3.62 -5.94 -7.30
CA GLY A 246 -2.65 -6.58 -8.20
C GLY A 246 -3.18 -6.95 -9.59
N LYS A 247 -4.38 -6.50 -10.00
CA LYS A 247 -4.96 -6.80 -11.33
C LYS A 247 -3.98 -6.56 -12.49
N THR A 248 -3.26 -5.45 -12.44
CA THR A 248 -2.24 -5.11 -13.45
C THR A 248 -1.06 -6.09 -13.42
N LEU A 249 -0.63 -6.50 -12.22
CA LEU A 249 0.43 -7.50 -12.06
C LEU A 249 -0.02 -8.87 -12.58
N ALA A 250 -1.28 -9.25 -12.38
CA ALA A 250 -1.87 -10.47 -12.92
C ALA A 250 -1.79 -10.50 -14.45
N GLY A 251 -2.26 -9.42 -15.08
CA GLY A 251 -2.22 -9.28 -16.54
C GLY A 251 -0.80 -9.27 -17.09
N LEU A 252 0.13 -8.59 -16.40
CA LEU A 252 1.53 -8.56 -16.79
C LEU A 252 2.20 -9.93 -16.66
N ASN A 253 1.89 -10.68 -15.60
CA ASN A 253 2.40 -12.03 -15.40
C ASN A 253 1.91 -13.01 -16.47
N ILE A 254 0.60 -13.05 -16.72
CA ILE A 254 0.00 -13.91 -17.74
C ILE A 254 0.58 -13.59 -19.12
N ALA A 255 0.72 -12.30 -19.44
CA ALA A 255 1.31 -11.90 -20.71
C ALA A 255 2.76 -12.39 -20.81
N ASN A 256 3.54 -12.28 -19.73
CA ASN A 256 4.95 -12.67 -19.72
C ASN A 256 5.14 -14.19 -19.82
N GLU A 257 4.38 -14.98 -19.05
CA GLU A 257 4.40 -16.45 -19.09
C GLU A 257 4.04 -17.01 -20.48
N ARG A 258 3.21 -16.27 -21.24
CA ARG A 258 2.70 -16.66 -22.56
C ARG A 258 3.33 -15.85 -23.70
N HIS A 259 4.45 -15.17 -23.42
CA HIS A 259 5.24 -14.48 -24.44
C HIS A 259 6.35 -15.43 -24.91
N ASP A 260 5.95 -16.46 -25.67
CA ASP A 260 6.86 -17.40 -26.32
C ASP A 260 6.63 -17.40 -27.83
N ILE A 261 7.50 -16.65 -28.51
CA ILE A 261 7.49 -16.46 -29.97
C ILE A 261 7.73 -17.80 -30.70
N ASP A 262 8.54 -18.69 -30.13
CA ASP A 262 8.91 -19.96 -30.74
C ASP A 262 7.79 -21.01 -30.60
N ALA A 263 6.94 -20.87 -29.58
CA ALA A 263 5.73 -21.67 -29.39
C ALA A 263 4.49 -21.12 -30.14
N GLY A 264 4.64 -20.04 -30.92
CA GLY A 264 3.53 -19.37 -31.62
C GLY A 264 2.58 -18.61 -30.67
N GLU A 265 3.03 -18.31 -29.45
CA GLU A 265 2.28 -17.51 -28.49
C GLU A 265 2.74 -16.04 -28.52
N HIS A 266 1.82 -15.14 -28.90
CA HIS A 266 2.06 -13.71 -28.94
C HIS A 266 1.17 -12.97 -27.94
N ALA A 267 1.40 -13.20 -26.65
CA ALA A 267 0.71 -12.44 -25.61
C ALA A 267 1.29 -11.03 -25.49
N VAL A 268 0.40 -10.04 -25.45
CA VAL A 268 0.74 -8.60 -25.36
C VAL A 268 0.01 -7.99 -24.18
N PHE A 269 0.72 -7.18 -23.40
CA PHE A 269 0.13 -6.37 -22.34
C PHE A 269 -0.31 -5.00 -22.89
N LEU A 270 -1.59 -4.67 -22.73
CA LEU A 270 -2.19 -3.43 -23.22
C LEU A 270 -2.60 -2.51 -22.07
N SER A 271 -2.26 -1.22 -22.17
CA SER A 271 -2.70 -0.19 -21.23
C SER A 271 -3.11 1.10 -21.94
N GLY A 272 -4.18 1.73 -21.44
CA GLY A 272 -4.60 3.07 -21.85
C GLY A 272 -3.79 4.21 -21.20
N ASN A 273 -2.98 3.90 -20.20
CA ASN A 273 -2.12 4.87 -19.53
C ASN A 273 -0.79 5.00 -20.30
N GLY A 274 -0.76 5.88 -21.30
CA GLY A 274 0.41 6.13 -22.15
C GLY A 274 1.71 6.44 -21.39
N PRO A 275 1.70 7.34 -20.38
CA PRO A 275 2.86 7.58 -19.54
C PRO A 275 3.39 6.31 -18.85
N LEU A 276 2.51 5.48 -18.29
CA LEU A 276 2.91 4.22 -17.67
C LEU A 276 3.55 3.26 -18.68
N VAL A 277 2.98 3.14 -19.88
CA VAL A 277 3.56 2.34 -20.97
C VAL A 277 4.97 2.80 -21.30
N ALA A 278 5.18 4.10 -21.49
CA ALA A 278 6.49 4.66 -21.82
C ALA A 278 7.53 4.40 -20.72
N VAL A 279 7.14 4.57 -19.45
CA VAL A 279 8.01 4.32 -18.29
C VAL A 279 8.36 2.85 -18.18
N LEU A 280 7.39 1.93 -18.30
CA LEU A 280 7.64 0.48 -18.27
C LEU A 280 8.54 0.04 -19.43
N GLN A 281 8.29 0.56 -20.64
CA GLN A 281 9.10 0.25 -21.81
C GLN A 281 10.58 0.64 -21.61
N GLU A 282 10.84 1.86 -21.14
CA GLU A 282 12.21 2.33 -20.92
C GLU A 282 12.86 1.60 -19.73
N ALA A 283 12.12 1.31 -18.66
CA ALA A 283 12.65 0.64 -17.48
C ALA A 283 13.04 -0.82 -17.75
N LEU A 284 12.23 -1.56 -18.52
CA LEU A 284 12.53 -2.94 -18.93
C LEU A 284 13.69 -2.98 -19.92
N ALA A 285 13.68 -2.13 -20.94
CA ALA A 285 14.77 -2.08 -21.93
C ALA A 285 16.12 -1.73 -21.30
N ARG A 286 16.14 -0.80 -20.32
CA ARG A 286 17.37 -0.49 -19.55
C ARG A 286 17.84 -1.68 -18.73
N ASN A 287 16.92 -2.41 -18.12
CA ASN A 287 17.25 -3.56 -17.28
C ASN A 287 17.83 -4.71 -18.13
N GLU A 288 17.23 -5.01 -19.28
CA GLU A 288 17.70 -6.06 -20.20
C GLU A 288 19.11 -5.74 -20.75
N VAL A 289 19.40 -4.47 -21.07
CA VAL A 289 20.75 -4.02 -21.46
C VAL A 289 21.75 -4.15 -20.31
N ALA A 290 21.34 -3.83 -19.08
CA ALA A 290 22.20 -3.94 -17.90
C ALA A 290 22.52 -5.40 -17.55
N ASP A 291 21.54 -6.30 -17.70
CA ASP A 291 21.70 -7.74 -17.46
C ASP A 291 22.53 -8.42 -18.57
N GLY A 292 22.32 -8.08 -19.84
CA GLY A 292 23.13 -8.60 -20.95
C GLY A 292 24.62 -8.26 -20.84
N LYS A 293 24.95 -7.15 -20.18
CA LYS A 293 26.36 -6.83 -19.83
C LYS A 293 26.93 -7.80 -18.79
N ARG A 294 26.10 -8.37 -17.91
CA ARG A 294 26.50 -9.31 -16.86
C ARG A 294 26.58 -10.75 -17.36
N THR A 295 25.73 -11.14 -18.31
CA THR A 295 25.59 -12.53 -18.81
C THR A 295 26.40 -12.84 -20.09
N LYS A 296 27.33 -11.96 -20.49
CA LYS A 296 28.15 -12.05 -21.74
C LYS A 296 27.36 -11.99 -23.06
N THR A 297 26.04 -11.87 -23.04
CA THR A 297 25.20 -11.60 -24.22
C THR A 297 24.89 -10.11 -24.33
N LYS A 298 25.70 -9.37 -25.10
CA LYS A 298 25.46 -7.93 -25.33
C LYS A 298 24.23 -7.72 -26.23
N ILE A 299 23.12 -7.30 -25.63
CA ILE A 299 21.94 -6.81 -26.35
C ILE A 299 22.04 -5.28 -26.47
N SER A 300 21.78 -4.73 -27.66
CA SER A 300 21.78 -3.28 -27.86
C SER A 300 20.53 -2.65 -27.24
N LYS A 301 20.61 -1.36 -26.86
CA LYS A 301 19.44 -0.63 -26.35
C LYS A 301 18.28 -0.62 -27.35
N LYS A 302 18.58 -0.59 -28.64
CA LYS A 302 17.58 -0.58 -29.72
C LYS A 302 16.84 -1.92 -29.81
N GLU A 303 17.54 -3.03 -29.68
CA GLU A 303 16.95 -4.38 -29.67
C GLU A 303 16.09 -4.61 -28.42
N ALA A 304 16.60 -4.22 -27.25
CA ALA A 304 15.83 -4.31 -26.00
C ALA A 304 14.54 -3.48 -26.07
N GLN A 305 14.62 -2.23 -26.55
CA GLN A 305 13.44 -1.38 -26.75
C GLN A 305 12.45 -1.98 -27.76
N SER A 306 12.92 -2.64 -28.81
CA SER A 306 12.06 -3.29 -29.80
C SER A 306 11.29 -4.47 -29.19
N LYS A 307 11.97 -5.32 -28.41
CA LYS A 307 11.32 -6.42 -27.69
C LYS A 307 10.29 -5.92 -26.68
N THR A 308 10.65 -4.92 -25.88
CA THR A 308 9.73 -4.38 -24.88
C THR A 308 8.51 -3.69 -25.52
N LYS A 309 8.67 -3.04 -26.67
CA LYS A 309 7.55 -2.46 -27.44
C LYS A 309 6.62 -3.52 -28.02
N ALA A 310 7.14 -4.68 -28.42
CA ALA A 310 6.30 -5.79 -28.87
C ALA A 310 5.45 -6.33 -27.71
N PHE A 311 6.04 -6.42 -26.51
CA PHE A 311 5.40 -6.96 -25.31
C PHE A 311 4.40 -6.01 -24.63
N ILE A 312 4.76 -4.74 -24.43
CA ILE A 312 3.92 -3.72 -23.76
C ILE A 312 3.51 -2.68 -24.79
N GLN A 313 2.21 -2.54 -25.03
CA GLN A 313 1.68 -1.62 -26.04
C GLN A 313 0.61 -0.69 -25.46
N ASN A 314 0.52 0.51 -26.05
CA ASN A 314 -0.56 1.45 -25.75
C ASN A 314 -1.79 1.09 -26.57
N ILE A 315 -2.95 0.98 -25.91
CA ILE A 315 -4.21 0.60 -26.57
C ILE A 315 -4.61 1.54 -27.72
N ARG A 316 -4.21 2.82 -27.68
CA ARG A 316 -4.51 3.80 -28.73
C ARG A 316 -3.73 3.58 -30.03
N ILE A 317 -2.59 2.87 -29.97
CA ILE A 317 -1.76 2.61 -31.15
C ILE A 317 -2.37 1.50 -32.02
N LEU A 318 -3.15 0.60 -31.41
CA LEU A 318 -3.87 -0.47 -32.13
C LEU A 318 -5.09 0.05 -32.90
N SER A 319 -5.73 1.14 -32.45
CA SER A 319 -6.86 1.75 -33.18
C SER A 319 -6.46 2.48 -34.47
N GLU A 320 -5.16 2.75 -34.68
CA GLU A 320 -4.66 3.52 -35.83
C GLU A 320 -3.89 2.67 -36.86
N SER A 321 -3.75 1.36 -36.64
CA SER A 321 -3.18 0.45 -37.65
C SER A 321 -4.27 0.09 -38.66
N PRO A 322 -4.19 0.52 -39.94
CA PRO A 322 -5.17 0.10 -40.93
C PRO A 322 -4.97 -1.39 -41.18
N GLY A 323 -5.89 -2.20 -40.66
CA GLY A 323 -5.99 -3.60 -41.04
C GLY A 323 -6.11 -3.66 -42.56
N LYS A 324 -5.11 -4.25 -43.22
CA LYS A 324 -5.36 -4.86 -44.52
C LYS A 324 -6.41 -5.94 -44.29
N CYS A 325 -7.68 -5.60 -44.50
CA CYS A 325 -8.69 -6.60 -44.79
C CYS A 325 -8.19 -7.38 -46.00
N LEU A 326 -7.67 -8.59 -45.77
CA LEU A 326 -7.60 -9.58 -46.83
C LEU A 326 -9.04 -9.79 -47.30
N PRO A 327 -9.33 -9.66 -48.60
CA PRO A 327 -10.66 -9.92 -49.11
C PRO A 327 -11.01 -11.37 -48.77
N LEU A 328 -12.16 -11.56 -48.14
CA LEU A 328 -12.82 -12.87 -48.07
C LEU A 328 -12.97 -13.35 -49.51
N SER A 329 -12.31 -14.45 -49.85
CA SER A 329 -12.56 -15.18 -51.09
C SER A 329 -14.02 -15.64 -51.07
N PRO A 330 -14.82 -15.34 -52.12
CA PRO A 330 -16.10 -15.99 -52.29
C PRO A 330 -15.83 -17.42 -52.74
N ASP A 331 -16.19 -18.38 -51.89
CA ASP A 331 -16.88 -19.65 -52.20
C ASP A 331 -17.12 -20.43 -50.91
#